data_AF-A0A636LJR7-F1
#
_entry.id   AF-A0A636LJR7-F1
#
_cell.length_a   1.000
_cell.length_b   1.000
_cell.length_c   1.000
_cell.angle_alpha   90.00
_cell.angle_beta   90.00
_cell.angle_gamma   90.00
#
_symmetry.space_group_name_H-M   'P 1'
#
loop_
_entity.id
_entity.type
_entity.pdbx_description
1 polymer ?
#
loop_
_entity_poly.entity_id
_entity_poly.type
_entity_poly.pdbx_seq_one_letter_code
_entity_poly.pdbx_strand_id
1 'polypeptide(L)' 'MLSKFKRNKHQQHLAQLPKISQSVDDVDFFYTPATFRETLLEKIASATQRICIVALYLEQDDGGKGILDALYA' A
#
# COMPACT_ATOMS: atom_id res chain seq x y z
N MET A 1 -8.67 -36.32 28.98
CA MET A 1 -7.81 -35.32 28.31
C MET A 1 -8.58 -34.73 27.15
N LEU A 2 -9.19 -33.55 27.34
CA LEU A 2 -9.88 -32.84 26.25
C LEU A 2 -8.83 -32.46 25.21
N SER A 3 -8.92 -33.08 24.04
CA SER A 3 -7.96 -32.93 22.96
C SER A 3 -7.85 -31.46 22.56
N LYS A 4 -6.61 -31.03 22.26
CA LYS A 4 -6.20 -29.68 21.83
C LYS A 4 -6.81 -29.23 20.48
N PHE A 5 -8.00 -29.70 20.13
CA PHE A 5 -8.58 -29.68 18.78
C PHE A 5 -9.74 -28.69 18.58
N LYS A 6 -9.88 -27.69 19.45
CA LYS A 6 -10.60 -26.44 19.12
C LYS A 6 -9.62 -25.28 19.00
N ARG A 7 -8.64 -25.35 18.09
CA ARG A 7 -8.10 -24.11 17.52
C ARG A 7 -9.29 -23.42 16.85
N ASN A 8 -9.63 -22.21 17.28
CA ASN A 8 -10.77 -21.44 16.78
C ASN A 8 -10.79 -21.51 15.25
N LYS A 9 -11.93 -21.90 14.66
CA LYS A 9 -12.11 -22.11 13.21
C LYS A 9 -11.46 -21.01 12.36
N HIS A 10 -11.52 -19.76 12.82
CA HIS A 10 -10.89 -18.60 12.16
C HIS A 10 -9.36 -18.69 12.03
N GLN A 11 -8.64 -19.22 13.02
CA GLN A 11 -7.18 -19.39 12.95
C GLN A 11 -6.78 -20.40 11.87
N GLN A 12 -7.58 -21.46 11.69
CA GLN A 12 -7.35 -22.44 10.61
C GLN A 12 -7.55 -21.80 9.23
N HIS A 13 -8.56 -20.94 9.08
CA HIS A 13 -8.80 -20.23 7.81
C HIS A 13 -7.66 -19.25 7.50
N LEU A 14 -7.21 -18.46 8.49
CA LEU A 14 -6.08 -17.54 8.32
C LEU A 14 -4.78 -18.28 7.95
N ALA A 15 -4.53 -19.45 8.53
CA ALA A 15 -3.34 -20.24 8.22
C ALA A 15 -3.32 -20.73 6.76
N GLN A 16 -4.48 -21.02 6.17
CA GLN A 16 -4.67 -21.54 4.82
C GLN A 16 -4.64 -20.46 3.73
N LEU A 17 -4.71 -19.18 4.08
CA LEU A 17 -4.59 -18.10 3.09
C LEU A 17 -3.22 -18.19 2.38
N PRO A 18 -3.18 -18.03 1.05
CA PRO A 18 -1.93 -17.93 0.31
C PRO A 18 -1.14 -16.71 0.81
N LYS A 19 0.18 -16.85 0.90
CA LYS A 19 1.09 -15.83 1.44
C LYS A 19 2.20 -15.56 0.46
N ILE A 20 2.64 -14.31 0.43
CA ILE A 20 3.84 -13.88 -0.27
C ILE A 20 4.88 -13.57 0.81
N SER A 21 6.13 -14.01 0.63
CA SER A 21 7.22 -13.67 1.53
C SER A 21 7.59 -12.20 1.35
N GLN A 22 7.76 -11.47 2.45
CA GLN A 22 8.02 -10.03 2.45
C GLN A 22 9.13 -9.74 3.46
N SER A 23 10.15 -8.97 3.06
CA SER A 23 11.16 -8.45 4.00
C SER A 23 10.58 -7.30 4.80
N VAL A 24 11.04 -7.14 6.05
CA VAL A 24 10.70 -5.97 6.86
C VAL A 24 11.35 -4.70 6.32
N ASP A 25 12.49 -4.82 5.66
CA ASP A 25 13.23 -3.69 5.07
C ASP A 25 12.53 -3.10 3.84
N ASP A 26 11.57 -3.83 3.27
CA ASP A 26 10.81 -3.44 2.08
C ASP A 26 9.43 -2.83 2.45
N VAL A 27 9.18 -2.54 3.73
CA VAL A 27 7.90 -2.00 4.24
C VAL A 27 8.12 -0.73 5.04
N ASP A 28 7.62 0.38 4.50
CA ASP A 28 7.65 1.68 5.16
C ASP A 28 6.28 2.07 5.71
N PHE A 29 6.28 2.73 6.88
CA PHE A 29 5.09 3.32 7.48
C PHE A 29 5.22 4.85 7.47
N PHE A 30 4.34 5.53 6.74
CA PHE A 30 4.27 6.98 6.74
C PHE A 30 3.25 7.47 7.77
N TYR A 31 3.73 8.26 8.73
CA TYR A 31 2.91 8.74 9.86
C TYR A 31 2.29 10.12 9.63
N THR A 32 2.58 10.76 8.50
CA THR A 32 2.02 12.08 8.17
C THR A 32 1.57 12.16 6.70
N PRO A 33 0.54 12.97 6.40
CA PRO A 33 0.13 13.23 5.02
C PRO A 33 1.24 13.87 4.17
N ALA A 34 2.11 14.68 4.76
CA ALA A 34 3.20 15.34 4.05
C ALA A 34 4.22 14.30 3.54
N THR A 35 4.67 13.40 4.41
CA THR A 35 5.61 12.32 4.04
C THR A 35 5.02 11.42 2.95
N PHE A 36 3.72 11.08 3.05
CA PHE A 36 3.04 10.31 2.02
C PHE A 36 3.04 11.05 0.67
N ARG A 37 2.68 12.34 0.67
CA ARG A 37 2.66 13.16 -0.55
C ARG A 37 4.04 13.24 -1.20
N GLU A 38 5.07 13.57 -0.43
CA GLU A 38 6.45 13.68 -0.93
C GLU A 38 6.92 12.37 -1.56
N THR A 39 6.72 11.25 -0.85
CA THR A 39 7.07 9.92 -1.36
C THR A 39 6.30 9.56 -2.62
N LEU A 40 5.00 9.85 -2.68
CA LEU A 40 4.18 9.57 -3.86
C LEU A 40 4.71 10.32 -5.09
N LEU A 41 5.02 11.60 -4.95
CA LEU A 41 5.54 12.42 -6.06
C LEU A 41 6.93 11.94 -6.50
N GLU A 42 7.80 11.54 -5.58
CA GLU A 42 9.10 10.95 -5.89
C GLU A 42 8.97 9.61 -6.65
N LYS A 43 8.05 8.74 -6.22
CA LYS A 43 7.77 7.47 -6.90
C LYS A 43 7.19 7.67 -8.29
N ILE A 44 6.36 8.71 -8.49
CA ILE A 44 5.88 9.10 -9.82
C ILE A 44 7.05 9.54 -10.69
N ALA A 45 7.87 10.49 -10.22
CA ALA A 45 8.98 11.06 -10.99
C ALA A 45 10.07 10.03 -11.35
N SER A 46 10.28 9.02 -10.50
CA SER A 46 11.30 7.98 -10.71
C SER A 46 10.81 6.74 -11.48
N ALA A 47 9.51 6.65 -11.78
CA ALA A 47 8.95 5.49 -12.46
C ALA A 47 9.39 5.41 -13.93
N THR A 48 9.91 4.25 -14.36
CA THR A 48 10.44 4.04 -15.72
C THR A 48 9.60 3.12 -16.59
N GLN A 49 8.59 2.45 -16.02
CA GLN A 49 7.82 1.42 -16.73
C GLN A 49 6.30 1.61 -16.65
N ARG A 50 5.75 1.69 -15.45
CA ARG A 50 4.30 1.82 -15.24
C ARG A 50 4.01 2.52 -13.92
N ILE A 51 3.02 3.40 -13.95
CA ILE A 51 2.39 3.98 -12.76
C ILE A 51 0.94 3.47 -12.71
N CYS A 52 0.52 2.90 -11.60
CA CYS A 52 -0.86 2.47 -11.34
C CYS A 52 -1.35 3.13 -10.06
N ILE A 53 -2.32 4.03 -10.17
CA ILE A 53 -2.90 4.75 -9.03
C ILE A 53 -4.33 4.24 -8.83
N VAL A 54 -4.59 3.60 -7.69
CA VAL A 54 -5.92 3.14 -7.30
C VAL A 54 -6.45 4.10 -6.25
N ALA A 55 -7.41 4.93 -6.64
CA ALA A 55 -8.02 5.95 -5.79
C ALA A 55 -9.54 5.99 -6.02
N LEU A 56 -10.29 6.49 -5.03
CA LEU A 56 -11.75 6.69 -5.19
C LEU A 56 -12.05 7.80 -6.21
N TYR A 57 -11.28 8.89 -6.16
CA TYR A 57 -11.32 10.01 -7.11
C TYR A 57 -9.97 10.74 -7.12
N LEU A 58 -9.73 11.53 -8.17
CA LEU A 58 -8.65 12.50 -8.25
C LEU A 58 -9.29 13.89 -8.34
N GLU A 59 -9.22 14.65 -7.26
CA GLU A 59 -9.94 15.92 -7.12
C GLU A 59 -9.24 17.05 -7.88
N GLN A 60 -10.01 18.05 -8.34
CA GLN A 60 -9.43 19.25 -8.97
C GLN A 60 -8.98 20.28 -7.92
N ASP A 61 -8.15 19.85 -6.98
CA ASP A 61 -7.56 20.67 -5.92
C ASP A 61 -6.03 20.71 -6.05
N ASP A 62 -5.36 21.31 -5.06
CA ASP A 62 -3.90 21.43 -5.07
C ASP A 62 -3.20 20.05 -4.98
N GLY A 63 -3.84 19.07 -4.33
CA GLY A 63 -3.32 17.72 -4.25
C GLY A 63 -3.40 16.99 -5.60
N GLY A 64 -4.58 17.02 -6.22
CA GLY A 64 -4.79 16.38 -7.52
C GLY A 64 -4.03 17.06 -8.65
N LYS A 65 -3.94 18.40 -8.65
CA LYS A 65 -3.05 19.14 -9.57
C LYS A 65 -1.60 18.71 -9.39
N GLY A 66 -1.12 18.63 -8.13
CA GLY A 66 0.26 18.19 -7.86
C GLY A 66 0.57 16.78 -8.38
N ILE A 67 -0.40 15.86 -8.32
CA ILE A 67 -0.25 14.52 -8.90
C ILE A 67 -0.22 14.59 -10.44
N LEU A 68 -1.13 15.33 -11.07
CA LEU A 68 -1.14 15.48 -12.53
C LEU A 68 0.13 16.15 -13.04
N ASP A 69 0.61 17.20 -12.37
CA ASP A 69 1.84 17.90 -12.72
C ASP A 69 3.04 16.93 -12.68
N ALA A 70 3.14 16.09 -11.65
CA ALA A 70 4.21 15.09 -11.58
C ALA A 70 4.11 13.99 -12.64
N LEU A 71 2.90 13.62 -13.06
CA LEU A 71 2.68 12.62 -14.11
C LEU A 71 3.06 13.14 -15.51
N TYR A 72 3.02 14.45 -15.73
CA TYR A 72 3.27 15.09 -17.02
C TYR A 72 4.57 15.94 -17.06
N ALA A 73 5.38 15.87 -16.01
CA ALA A 73 6.65 16.58 -15.88
C ALA A 73 7.72 16.13 -16.89
#